data_AF-A0A358QTI7-F1
#
_entry.id   AF-A0A358QTI7-F1
#
_cell.length_a   1.000
_cell.length_b   1.000
_cell.length_c   1.000
_cell.angle_alpha   90.00
_cell.angle_beta   90.00
_cell.angle_gamma   90.00
#
_symmetry.space_group_name_H-M   'P 1'
#
loop_
_entity.id
_entity.type
_entity.pdbx_description
1 polymer ?
#
loop_
_entity_poly.entity_id
_entity_poly.type
_entity_poly.pdbx_seq_one_letter_code
_entity_poly.pdbx_strand_id
1 'polypeptide(L)' 'MRRNHYPDYKYLEGLLGWYYGSLVSLCYGYQPGGDQSYPRVVIGGEVVSRGKIDAEAVVSYLEGIGLERLD' A
#
# COMPACT_ATOMS: atom_id res chain seq x y z
N MET A 1 -5.94 -0.11 -22.63
CA MET A 1 -5.48 1.11 -21.93
C MET A 1 -4.77 0.71 -20.65
N ARG A 2 -3.57 1.23 -20.37
CA ARG A 2 -2.93 1.05 -19.04
C ARG A 2 -3.74 1.88 -18.03
N ARG A 3 -4.24 1.26 -16.97
CA ARG A 3 -4.97 1.96 -15.89
C ARG A 3 -3.99 2.85 -15.15
N ASN A 4 -4.35 4.11 -14.91
CA ASN A 4 -3.56 5.01 -14.08
C ASN A 4 -3.86 4.71 -12.60
N HIS A 5 -2.87 4.22 -11.87
CA HIS A 5 -2.98 3.85 -10.46
C HIS A 5 -2.51 4.96 -9.49
N TYR A 6 -2.09 6.11 -10.02
CA TYR A 6 -1.59 7.21 -9.21
C TYR A 6 -2.58 7.72 -8.15
N PRO A 7 -3.90 7.87 -8.44
CA PRO A 7 -4.86 8.29 -7.42
C PRO A 7 -4.95 7.32 -6.23
N ASP A 8 -4.96 6.01 -6.51
CA ASP A 8 -5.05 4.98 -5.47
C ASP A 8 -3.81 5.00 -4.55
N TYR A 9 -2.63 5.23 -5.12
CA TYR A 9 -1.40 5.42 -4.35
C TYR A 9 -1.43 6.64 -3.44
N LYS A 10 -1.95 7.78 -3.93
CA LYS A 10 -2.06 9.02 -3.13
C LYS A 10 -3.11 8.91 -2.04
N TYR A 11 -4.20 8.20 -2.31
CA TYR A 11 -5.17 7.86 -1.30
C TYR A 11 -4.55 7.01 -0.18
N LEU A 12 -3.82 5.95 -0.55
CA LEU A 12 -3.12 5.11 0.43
C LEU A 12 -2.09 5.90 1.24
N GLU A 13 -1.28 6.74 0.60
CA GLU A 13 -0.29 7.59 1.28
C GLU A 13 -0.95 8.49 2.34
N GLY A 14 -2.05 9.17 1.97
CA GLY A 14 -2.80 10.01 2.89
C GLY A 14 -3.43 9.23 4.04
N LEU A 15 -4.01 8.07 3.75
CA LEU A 15 -4.63 7.21 4.76
C LEU A 15 -3.60 6.71 5.79
N LEU A 16 -2.43 6.26 5.32
CA LEU A 16 -1.35 5.81 6.20
C LEU A 16 -0.78 6.95 7.03
N GLY A 17 -0.61 8.13 6.42
CA GLY A 17 -0.17 9.33 7.14
C GLY A 17 -1.16 9.76 8.22
N TRP A 18 -2.47 9.66 7.96
CA TRP A 18 -3.51 9.94 8.95
C TRP A 18 -3.51 8.91 10.08
N TYR A 19 -3.52 7.61 9.76
CA TYR A 19 -3.64 6.57 10.78
C TYR A 19 -2.37 6.28 11.56
N TYR A 20 -1.19 6.41 10.96
CA TYR A 20 0.05 5.93 11.58
C TYR A 20 1.15 7.00 11.63
N GLY A 21 0.92 8.19 11.06
CA GLY A 21 1.88 9.28 11.07
C GLY A 21 3.23 8.84 10.52
N SER A 22 4.29 9.01 11.30
CA SER A 22 5.65 8.63 10.92
C SER A 22 5.99 7.16 11.16
N LEU A 23 5.11 6.36 11.77
CA LEU A 23 5.35 4.93 12.02
C LEU A 23 5.34 4.11 10.72
N VAL A 24 4.64 4.59 9.69
CA VAL A 24 4.53 3.94 8.39
C VAL A 24 4.85 4.95 7.30
N SER A 25 5.57 4.51 6.27
CA SER A 25 5.86 5.32 5.09
C SER A 25 5.65 4.50 3.83
N LEU A 26 5.02 5.11 2.84
CA LEU A 26 4.79 4.49 1.54
C LEU A 26 6.00 4.72 0.63
N CYS A 27 6.61 3.64 0.14
CA CYS A 27 7.71 3.69 -0.82
C CYS A 27 7.28 3.18 -2.20
N TYR A 28 7.74 3.85 -3.26
CA TYR A 28 7.42 3.48 -4.65
C TYR A 28 8.57 2.71 -5.29
N GLY A 29 8.33 1.43 -5.60
CA GLY A 29 9.27 0.61 -6.37
C GLY A 29 8.81 0.47 -7.82
N TYR A 30 9.71 0.71 -8.77
CA TYR A 30 9.49 0.43 -10.18
C TYR A 30 10.26 -0.83 -10.59
N GLN A 31 9.56 -1.84 -11.14
CA GLN A 31 10.20 -3.01 -11.75
C GLN A 31 10.01 -2.97 -13.27
N PRO A 32 11.08 -2.76 -14.06
CA PRO A 32 11.01 -2.88 -15.51
C PRO A 32 10.66 -4.31 -15.92
N GLY A 33 9.76 -4.49 -16.88
CA GLY A 33 9.31 -5.81 -17.34
C GLY A 33 8.35 -6.54 -16.41
N GLY A 34 7.73 -5.83 -15.45
CA GLY A 34 6.79 -6.40 -14.48
C GLY A 34 5.71 -7.29 -15.10
N ASP A 35 5.38 -8.38 -14.41
CA ASP A 35 4.33 -9.30 -14.79
C ASP A 35 2.92 -8.67 -14.62
N GLN A 36 1.86 -9.44 -14.91
CA GLN A 36 0.47 -8.98 -14.74
C GLN A 36 0.06 -8.78 -13.26
N SER A 37 0.94 -9.03 -12.29
CA SER A 37 0.62 -8.89 -10.87
C SER A 37 0.79 -7.45 -10.34
N TYR A 38 1.30 -6.54 -11.17
CA TYR A 38 1.42 -5.11 -10.86
C TYR A 38 0.11 -4.35 -11.06
N PRO A 39 -0.18 -3.32 -10.23
CA PRO A 39 0.58 -2.88 -9.05
C PRO A 39 0.50 -3.89 -7.90
N ARG A 40 1.52 -3.91 -7.03
CA ARG A 40 1.53 -4.71 -5.81
C ARG A 40 1.95 -3.89 -4.60
N VAL A 41 1.35 -4.19 -3.45
CA VAL A 41 1.77 -3.63 -2.15
C VAL A 41 2.47 -4.72 -1.36
N VAL A 42 3.65 -4.41 -0.83
CA VAL A 42 4.49 -5.34 -0.09
C VAL A 42 4.83 -4.75 1.27
N ILE A 43 4.65 -5.51 2.34
CA ILE A 43 4.95 -5.11 3.73
C ILE A 43 5.79 -6.23 4.35
N GLY A 44 6.97 -5.91 4.89
CA GLY A 44 7.84 -6.91 5.52
C GLY A 44 8.29 -8.06 4.60
N GLY A 45 8.17 -7.92 3.26
CA GLY A 45 8.43 -8.98 2.29
C GLY A 45 7.19 -9.77 1.85
N GLU A 46 6.05 -9.57 2.50
CA GLU A 46 4.78 -10.23 2.15
C GLU A 46 3.95 -9.37 1.19
N VAL A 47 3.30 -10.00 0.21
CA VAL A 47 2.45 -9.30 -0.76
C VAL A 47 1.03 -9.18 -0.21
N VAL A 48 0.63 -7.96 0.15
CA VAL A 48 -0.67 -7.65 0.75
C VAL A 48 -1.74 -7.37 -0.31
N SER A 49 -1.35 -6.82 -1.46
CA SER A 49 -2.27 -6.55 -2.57
C SER A 49 -1.60 -6.76 -3.93
N ARG A 50 -2.35 -7.23 -4.94
CA ARG A 50 -1.88 -7.48 -6.33
C ARG A 50 -2.92 -7.02 -7.33
N GLY A 51 -2.49 -6.46 -8.46
CA GLY A 51 -3.33 -5.98 -9.56
C GLY A 51 -4.23 -4.77 -9.24
N LYS A 52 -4.38 -4.44 -7.96
CA LYS A 52 -5.04 -3.23 -7.43
C LYS A 52 -4.31 -2.76 -6.17
N ILE A 53 -4.48 -1.50 -5.81
CA ILE A 53 -4.03 -0.97 -4.53
C ILE A 53 -5.26 -0.93 -3.63
N ASP A 54 -5.33 -1.89 -2.73
CA ASP A 54 -6.43 -2.04 -1.79
C ASP A 54 -6.04 -1.45 -0.44
N ALA A 55 -6.47 -0.22 -0.17
CA ALA A 55 -6.04 0.51 1.01
C ALA A 55 -6.60 -0.08 2.31
N GLU A 56 -7.82 -0.61 2.27
CA GLU A 56 -8.43 -1.28 3.42
C GLU A 56 -7.66 -2.55 3.78
N ALA A 57 -7.31 -3.38 2.78
CA ALA A 57 -6.50 -4.57 2.99
C ALA A 57 -5.12 -4.25 3.60
N VAL A 58 -4.52 -3.11 3.21
CA VAL A 58 -3.25 -2.64 3.78
C VAL A 58 -3.41 -2.23 5.24
N VAL A 59 -4.45 -1.46 5.57
CA VAL A 59 -4.73 -1.04 6.96
C VAL A 59 -5.02 -2.25 7.84
N SER A 60 -5.89 -3.17 7.39
CA SER A 60 -6.20 -4.38 8.15
C SER A 60 -4.97 -5.28 8.36
N TYR A 61 -4.05 -5.34 7.40
CA TYR A 61 -2.79 -6.06 7.58
C TYR A 61 -1.91 -5.40 8.66
N LEU A 62 -1.77 -4.07 8.63
CA LEU A 62 -0.97 -3.33 9.61
C LEU A 62 -1.53 -3.48 11.04
N GLU A 63 -2.85 -3.42 11.19
CA GLU A 63 -3.52 -3.70 12.47
C GLU A 63 -3.31 -5.15 12.91
N GLY A 64 -3.38 -6.10 11.97
CA GLY A 64 -3.17 -7.52 12.24
C GLY A 64 -1.76 -7.86 12.73
N ILE A 65 -0.75 -7.07 12.36
CA ILE A 65 0.63 -7.21 12.88
C ILE A 65 0.88 -6.38 14.16
N GLY A 66 -0.17 -5.77 14.72
CA GLY A 66 -0.12 -5.06 16.01
C GLY A 66 0.20 -3.57 15.92
N LEU A 67 0.07 -2.95 14.73
CA LEU A 67 0.23 -1.51 14.61
C LEU A 67 -1.06 -0.77 14.97
N GLU A 68 -1.00 0.06 16.01
CA GLU A 68 -2.13 0.85 16.48
C GLU A 68 -2.26 2.17 15.71
N ARG A 69 -3.50 2.63 15.51
CA ARG A 69 -3.77 3.93 14.90
C ARG A 69 -3.46 5.06 15.88
N LEU A 70 -3.06 6.20 15.36
CA LEU A 70 -2.98 7.46 16.10
C LEU A 70 -4.41 7.98 16.33
N ASP A 71 -4.74 8.23 17.60
CA ASP A 71 -5.99 8.86 18.02
C ASP A 71 -6.05 10.35 17.66
#